data_AF-A0A519IHZ3-F1
#
_entry.id   AF-A0A519IHZ3-F1
#
_cell.length_a   1.000
_cell.length_b   1.000
_cell.length_c   1.000
_cell.angle_alpha   90.00
_cell.angle_beta   90.00
_cell.angle_gamma   90.00
#
_symmetry.space_group_name_H-M   'P 1'
#
loop_
_entity.id
_entity.type
_entity.pdbx_description
1 polymer ?
#
loop_
_entity_poly.entity_id
_entity_poly.type
_entity_poly.pdbx_seq_one_letter_code
_entity_poly.pdbx_strand_id
1 'polypeptide(L)'
;MQQPDIPKFLEILAGVHDFYGKELSDFSGQVWIEAMKPFDLEQVTKALSAHVVNTERGQFMPKPSEVVKQLQGTQTDRALIAWGKVSAALSDVGAYSDVVFDDPLIHLCVTDHGGWPKFCRTTYEEQSYLQHRFCESYRAYASRGVPTDYPARLTGVGSGADDYAKRGMQPPKPRLVGDRAAALRVLSGGSAVRQIAAQVVAALPLAMTGEAA
;
A
#
# COMPACT_ATOMS: atom_id res chain seq x y z
N MET A 1 20.32 5.49 1.32
CA MET A 1 21.51 6.34 1.40
C MET A 1 22.69 5.40 1.30
N GLN A 2 23.63 5.67 0.40
CA GLN A 2 24.77 4.79 0.20
C GLN A 2 25.90 5.15 1.19
N GLN A 3 26.84 4.23 1.44
CA GLN A 3 28.00 4.50 2.31
C GLN A 3 28.76 5.81 2.00
N PRO A 4 29.04 6.20 0.73
CA PRO A 4 29.73 7.46 0.44
C PRO A 4 28.93 8.71 0.81
N ASP A 5 27.62 8.60 1.00
CA ASP A 5 26.76 9.73 1.33
C ASP A 5 26.80 10.08 2.83
N ILE A 6 27.27 9.16 3.68
CA ILE A 6 27.21 9.28 5.15
C ILE A 6 27.96 10.52 5.68
N PRO A 7 29.20 10.83 5.25
CA PRO A 7 29.92 12.01 5.75
C PRO A 7 29.17 13.31 5.43
N LYS A 8 28.64 13.41 4.21
CA LYS A 8 27.89 14.58 3.76
C LYS A 8 26.54 14.69 4.49
N PHE A 9 25.90 13.57 4.78
CA PHE A 9 24.70 13.54 5.60
C PHE A 9 24.96 14.04 7.02
N LEU A 10 26.05 13.60 7.66
CA LEU A 10 26.41 14.05 9.01
C LEU A 10 26.74 15.54 9.06
N GLU A 11 27.37 16.09 8.01
CA GLU A 11 27.60 17.54 7.87
C GLU A 11 26.28 18.32 7.83
N ILE A 12 25.32 17.88 7.01
CA ILE A 12 23.99 18.50 6.92
C ILE A 12 23.26 18.39 8.26
N LEU A 13 23.31 17.22 8.90
CA LEU A 13 22.66 16.98 10.18
C LEU A 13 23.26 17.84 11.31
N ALA A 14 24.58 18.04 11.30
CA ALA A 14 25.27 18.93 12.23
C ALA A 14 24.78 20.38 12.04
N GLY A 15 24.62 20.85 10.80
CA GLY A 15 24.04 22.17 10.51
C GLY A 15 22.59 22.31 11.00
N VAL A 16 21.78 21.26 10.89
CA VAL A 16 20.42 21.25 11.46
C VAL A 16 20.46 21.31 12.99
N HIS A 17 21.33 20.55 13.64
CA HIS A 17 21.47 20.59 15.10
C HIS A 17 21.95 21.95 15.60
N ASP A 18 22.91 22.56 14.91
CA ASP A 18 23.42 23.91 15.20
C ASP A 18 22.30 24.96 15.10
N PHE A 19 21.45 24.88 14.07
CA PHE A 19 20.28 25.75 13.93
C PHE A 19 19.33 25.69 15.14
N TYR A 20 19.19 24.52 15.77
CA TYR A 20 18.39 24.34 16.99
C TYR A 20 19.19 24.51 18.28
N GLY A 21 20.45 24.98 18.22
CA GLY A 21 21.32 25.20 19.37
C GLY A 21 21.71 23.91 20.11
N LYS A 22 21.84 22.79 19.38
CA LYS A 22 22.17 21.47 19.92
C LYS A 22 23.42 20.91 19.26
N GLU A 23 24.12 20.04 19.99
CA GLU A 23 25.26 19.30 19.44
C GLU A 23 24.83 17.92 18.94
N LEU A 24 25.42 17.49 17.82
CA LEU A 24 25.26 16.14 17.30
C LEU A 24 26.14 15.18 18.10
N SER A 25 25.55 14.39 18.98
CA SER A 25 26.25 13.26 19.60
C SER A 25 26.47 12.12 18.60
N ASP A 26 27.55 11.34 18.81
CA ASP A 26 27.86 10.15 18.00
C ASP A 26 26.69 9.15 17.96
N PHE A 27 26.03 8.95 19.11
CA PHE A 27 24.86 8.08 19.21
C PHE A 27 23.69 8.60 18.38
N SER A 28 23.39 9.90 18.45
CA SER A 28 22.35 10.51 17.62
C SER A 28 22.67 10.38 16.14
N GLY A 29 23.93 10.59 15.74
CA GLY A 29 24.39 10.41 14.35
C GLY A 29 24.14 9.00 13.84
N GLN A 30 24.51 7.98 14.62
CA GLN A 30 24.25 6.57 14.30
C GLN A 30 22.76 6.27 14.10
N VAL A 31 21.90 6.74 15.02
CA VAL A 31 20.44 6.55 14.94
C VAL A 31 19.88 7.19 13.66
N TRP A 32 20.34 8.39 13.31
CA TRP A 32 19.95 9.07 12.09
C TRP A 32 20.40 8.33 10.83
N ILE A 33 21.64 7.83 10.79
CA ILE A 33 22.16 7.06 9.65
C ILE A 33 21.31 5.82 9.40
N GLU A 34 21.02 5.03 10.44
CA GLU A 34 20.22 3.81 10.29
C GLU A 34 18.78 4.12 9.86
N ALA A 35 18.17 5.19 10.40
CA ALA A 35 16.82 5.62 10.00
C ALA A 35 16.75 6.10 8.54
N MET A 36 17.80 6.76 8.04
CA MET A 36 17.84 7.35 6.69
C MET A 36 18.40 6.40 5.61
N LYS A 37 18.97 5.27 6.00
CA LYS A 37 19.53 4.24 5.12
C LYS A 37 18.63 3.82 3.94
N PRO A 38 17.29 3.76 4.05
CA PRO A 38 16.43 3.41 2.92
C PRO A 38 16.25 4.52 1.87
N PHE A 39 16.59 5.78 2.16
CA PHE A 39 16.25 6.95 1.32
C PHE A 39 17.49 7.57 0.68
N ASP A 40 17.36 8.24 -0.45
CA ASP A 40 18.51 8.93 -1.04
C ASP A 40 18.87 10.22 -0.27
N LEU A 41 20.13 10.67 -0.38
CA LEU A 41 20.62 11.85 0.35
C LEU A 41 19.86 13.12 -0.02
N GLU A 42 19.47 13.25 -1.29
CA GLU A 42 18.77 14.42 -1.81
C GLU A 42 17.37 14.56 -1.19
N GLN A 43 16.62 13.47 -1.14
CA GLN A 43 15.33 13.33 -0.48
C GLN A 43 15.44 13.69 0.99
N VAL A 44 16.41 13.11 1.70
CA VAL A 44 16.62 13.36 3.14
C VAL A 44 16.94 14.84 3.38
N THR A 45 17.81 15.43 2.57
CA THR A 45 18.16 16.86 2.66
C THR A 45 16.94 17.73 2.45
N LYS A 46 16.15 17.46 1.41
CA LYS A 46 14.93 18.20 1.10
C LYS A 46 13.89 18.08 2.22
N ALA A 47 13.75 16.91 2.83
CA ALA A 47 12.84 16.69 3.95
C ALA A 47 13.28 17.47 5.20
N LEU A 48 14.58 17.44 5.54
CA LEU A 48 15.13 18.25 6.62
C LEU A 48 14.91 19.75 6.40
N SER A 49 15.22 20.26 5.20
CA SER A 49 14.97 21.68 4.86
C SER A 49 13.48 22.04 4.95
N ALA A 50 12.60 21.17 4.46
CA ALA A 50 11.16 21.37 4.52
C ALA A 50 10.61 21.34 5.96
N HIS A 51 11.22 20.57 6.87
CA HIS A 51 10.86 20.62 8.29
C HIS A 51 11.24 21.96 8.94
N VAL A 52 12.44 22.48 8.64
CA VAL A 52 12.92 23.75 9.20
C VAL A 52 12.00 24.92 8.84
N VAL A 53 11.46 24.95 7.61
CA VAL A 53 10.53 26.02 7.17
C VAL A 53 9.06 25.75 7.52
N ASN A 54 8.75 24.64 8.18
CA ASN A 54 7.38 24.31 8.58
C ASN A 54 6.98 25.16 9.81
N THR A 55 5.96 26.01 9.67
CA THR A 55 5.54 26.94 10.73
C THR A 55 4.93 26.26 11.96
N GLU A 56 4.36 25.06 11.80
CA GLU A 56 3.75 24.30 12.89
C GLU A 56 4.75 23.40 13.62
N ARG A 57 5.64 22.72 12.88
CA ARG A 57 6.55 21.69 13.42
C ARG A 57 8.02 22.09 13.48
N GLY A 58 8.43 23.04 12.66
CA GLY A 58 9.81 23.51 12.55
C GLY A 58 10.31 24.27 13.77
N GLN A 59 9.44 24.56 14.74
CA GLN A 59 9.81 25.16 16.02
C GLN A 59 10.70 24.24 16.88
N PHE A 60 10.59 22.92 16.68
CA PHE A 60 11.36 21.93 17.41
C PHE A 60 12.26 21.12 16.48
N MET A 61 13.41 20.71 17.02
CA MET A 61 14.34 19.83 16.31
C MET A 61 13.63 18.55 15.84
N PRO A 62 13.74 18.20 14.55
CA PRO A 62 13.07 17.02 14.02
C PRO A 62 13.61 15.76 14.71
N LYS A 63 12.72 14.81 14.97
CA LYS A 63 13.11 13.43 15.27
C LYS A 63 13.32 12.67 13.97
N PRO A 64 14.22 11.66 13.92
CA PRO A 64 14.39 10.81 12.75
C PRO A 64 13.06 10.27 12.22
N SER A 65 12.15 9.86 13.11
CA SER A 65 10.81 9.35 12.76
C SER A 65 9.94 10.35 12.01
N GLU A 66 10.08 11.66 12.26
CA GLU A 66 9.29 12.69 11.58
C GLU A 66 9.76 12.88 10.14
N VAL A 67 11.07 12.87 9.94
CA VAL A 67 11.67 12.92 8.60
C VAL A 67 11.34 11.64 7.83
N VAL A 68 11.43 10.46 8.45
CA VAL A 68 10.96 9.20 7.83
C VAL A 68 9.49 9.30 7.41
N LYS A 69 8.62 9.83 8.28
CA LYS A 69 7.19 10.02 7.98
C LYS A 69 6.97 10.99 6.81
N GLN A 70 7.76 12.04 6.70
CA GLN A 70 7.70 12.97 5.58
C GLN A 70 8.19 12.35 4.28
N LEU A 71 9.27 11.56 4.34
CA LEU A 71 9.89 10.91 3.19
C LEU A 71 9.04 9.77 2.61
N GLN A 72 8.43 8.94 3.46
CA GLN A 72 7.57 7.83 3.03
C GLN A 72 6.17 8.29 2.61
N GLY A 73 5.82 9.55 2.86
CA GLY A 73 4.43 10.00 2.93
C GLY A 73 3.73 9.42 4.15
N THR A 74 2.58 9.98 4.53
CA THR A 74 1.80 9.36 5.60
C THR A 74 1.14 8.08 5.09
N GLN A 75 0.86 7.14 6.00
CA GLN A 75 0.06 5.96 5.64
C GLN A 75 -1.29 6.34 5.03
N THR A 76 -1.82 7.52 5.41
CA THR A 76 -3.03 8.11 4.83
C THR A 76 -2.83 8.48 3.38
N ASP A 77 -1.73 9.14 3.01
CA ASP A 77 -1.44 9.52 1.62
C ASP A 77 -1.28 8.30 0.74
N ARG A 78 -0.54 7.29 1.22
CA ARG A 78 -0.37 6.01 0.50
C ARG A 78 -1.70 5.29 0.31
N ALA A 79 -2.54 5.26 1.34
CA ALA A 79 -3.88 4.67 1.25
C ALA A 79 -4.78 5.39 0.22
N LEU A 80 -4.71 6.72 0.16
CA LEU A 80 -5.48 7.50 -0.82
C LEU A 80 -4.97 7.31 -2.25
N ILE A 81 -3.65 7.23 -2.45
CA ILE A 81 -3.06 6.91 -3.77
C ILE A 81 -3.48 5.50 -4.21
N ALA A 82 -3.41 4.53 -3.30
CA ALA A 82 -3.85 3.16 -3.54
C ALA A 82 -5.35 3.12 -3.90
N TRP A 83 -6.19 3.86 -3.16
CA TRP A 83 -7.60 4.00 -3.48
C TRP A 83 -7.83 4.63 -4.85
N GLY A 84 -7.07 5.67 -5.22
CA GLY A 84 -7.15 6.28 -6.55
C GLY A 84 -6.93 5.27 -7.68
N LYS A 85 -5.96 4.37 -7.53
CA LYS A 85 -5.73 3.26 -8.48
C LYS A 85 -6.92 2.30 -8.52
N VAL A 86 -7.47 1.92 -7.36
CA VAL A 86 -8.64 1.05 -7.27
C VAL A 86 -9.83 1.70 -7.96
N SER A 87 -10.16 2.94 -7.60
CA SER A 87 -11.30 3.70 -8.14
C SER A 87 -11.22 3.86 -9.65
N ALA A 88 -10.04 4.19 -10.20
CA ALA A 88 -9.83 4.24 -11.65
C ALA A 88 -10.07 2.87 -12.31
N ALA A 89 -9.53 1.80 -11.71
CA ALA A 89 -9.71 0.44 -12.22
C ALA A 89 -11.16 -0.06 -12.14
N LEU A 90 -11.97 0.41 -11.18
CA LEU A 90 -13.39 0.05 -11.12
C LEU A 90 -14.12 0.46 -12.40
N SER A 91 -13.83 1.67 -12.90
CA SER A 91 -14.39 2.21 -14.13
C SER A 91 -13.78 1.59 -15.38
N ASP A 92 -12.46 1.42 -15.41
CA ASP A 92 -11.73 1.03 -16.63
C ASP A 92 -11.71 -0.49 -16.90
N VAL A 93 -11.71 -1.31 -15.84
CA VAL A 93 -11.56 -2.77 -15.93
C VAL A 93 -12.88 -3.49 -15.65
N GLY A 94 -13.60 -3.08 -14.61
CA GLY A 94 -14.89 -3.66 -14.24
C GLY A 94 -14.83 -5.09 -13.68
N ALA A 95 -16.00 -5.62 -13.33
CA ALA A 95 -16.17 -6.84 -12.50
C ALA A 95 -15.79 -8.16 -13.19
N TYR A 96 -15.71 -8.19 -14.52
CA TYR A 96 -15.60 -9.44 -15.28
C TYR A 96 -14.16 -9.88 -15.55
N SER A 97 -13.21 -8.95 -15.47
CA SER A 97 -11.80 -9.20 -15.77
C SER A 97 -10.99 -9.36 -14.48
N ASP A 98 -10.00 -10.24 -14.53
CA ASP A 98 -8.96 -10.29 -13.49
C ASP A 98 -8.17 -8.99 -13.47
N VAL A 99 -7.83 -8.51 -12.28
CA VAL A 99 -6.98 -7.32 -12.10
C VAL A 99 -5.79 -7.63 -11.19
N VAL A 100 -4.64 -7.06 -11.53
CA VAL A 100 -3.41 -7.12 -10.73
C VAL A 100 -2.89 -5.71 -10.55
N PHE A 101 -2.96 -5.22 -9.32
CA PHE A 101 -2.34 -3.97 -8.92
C PHE A 101 -0.84 -4.14 -8.65
N ASP A 102 -0.11 -3.04 -8.81
CA ASP A 102 1.32 -2.90 -8.53
C ASP A 102 1.70 -2.91 -7.04
N ASP A 103 0.71 -2.96 -6.15
CA ASP A 103 0.88 -3.01 -4.70
C ASP A 103 0.10 -4.21 -4.11
N PRO A 104 0.78 -5.17 -3.46
CA PRO A 104 0.12 -6.35 -2.87
C PRO A 104 -0.86 -5.99 -1.73
N LEU A 105 -0.67 -4.84 -1.06
CA LEU A 105 -1.60 -4.39 -0.02
C LEU A 105 -2.98 -4.08 -0.59
N ILE A 106 -3.06 -3.62 -1.84
CA ILE A 106 -4.35 -3.38 -2.51
C ILE A 106 -5.11 -4.70 -2.63
N HIS A 107 -4.44 -5.80 -3.00
CA HIS A 107 -5.08 -7.10 -3.17
C HIS A 107 -5.61 -7.65 -1.84
N LEU A 108 -4.84 -7.49 -0.77
CA LEU A 108 -5.28 -7.86 0.58
C LEU A 108 -6.52 -7.07 1.00
N CYS A 109 -6.48 -5.75 0.85
CA CYS A 109 -7.60 -4.88 1.24
C CYS A 109 -8.86 -5.20 0.44
N VAL A 110 -8.75 -5.37 -0.88
CA VAL A 110 -9.90 -5.74 -1.72
C VAL A 110 -10.48 -7.08 -1.30
N THR A 111 -9.63 -8.06 -1.03
CA THR A 111 -10.05 -9.41 -0.64
C THR A 111 -10.77 -9.42 0.69
N ASP A 112 -10.24 -8.74 1.70
CA ASP A 112 -10.87 -8.64 3.03
C ASP A 112 -12.25 -7.95 2.99
N HIS A 113 -12.46 -7.08 2.00
CA HIS A 113 -13.72 -6.35 1.83
C HIS A 113 -14.70 -7.05 0.88
N GLY A 114 -14.42 -8.30 0.49
CA GLY A 114 -15.31 -9.17 -0.29
C GLY A 114 -14.94 -9.31 -1.76
N GLY A 115 -13.73 -8.95 -2.14
CA GLY A 115 -13.14 -9.22 -3.45
C GLY A 115 -13.53 -8.21 -4.53
N TRP A 116 -12.85 -8.35 -5.68
CA TRP A 116 -12.96 -7.40 -6.80
C TRP A 116 -14.37 -7.28 -7.38
N PRO A 117 -15.13 -8.38 -7.61
CA PRO A 117 -16.50 -8.28 -8.07
C PRO A 117 -17.41 -7.44 -7.18
N LYS A 118 -17.20 -7.49 -5.86
CA LYS A 118 -18.01 -6.71 -4.91
C LYS A 118 -17.69 -5.23 -5.01
N PHE A 119 -16.42 -4.85 -5.08
CA PHE A 119 -16.01 -3.45 -5.27
C PHE A 119 -16.60 -2.87 -6.56
N CYS A 120 -16.58 -3.63 -7.65
CA CYS A 120 -17.13 -3.18 -8.93
C CYS A 120 -18.67 -3.04 -8.93
N ARG A 121 -19.36 -3.63 -7.96
CA ARG A 121 -20.82 -3.57 -7.83
C ARG A 121 -21.31 -2.55 -6.80
N THR A 122 -20.38 -1.94 -6.06
CA THR A 122 -20.69 -0.92 -5.05
C THR A 122 -21.34 0.31 -5.70
N THR A 123 -22.46 0.75 -5.16
CA THR A 123 -23.20 1.91 -5.70
C THR A 123 -22.49 3.22 -5.37
N TYR A 124 -22.87 4.31 -6.03
CA TYR A 124 -22.28 5.63 -5.80
C TYR A 124 -22.40 6.08 -4.33
N GLU A 125 -23.53 5.77 -3.69
CA GLU A 125 -23.80 6.12 -2.29
C GLU A 125 -22.88 5.36 -1.32
N GLU A 126 -22.53 4.11 -1.66
CA GLU A 126 -21.66 3.25 -0.85
C GLU A 126 -20.16 3.51 -1.09
N GLN A 127 -19.79 4.21 -2.18
CA GLN A 127 -18.39 4.45 -2.54
C GLN A 127 -17.60 5.14 -1.43
N SER A 128 -18.19 6.14 -0.76
CA SER A 128 -17.52 6.88 0.31
C SER A 128 -17.18 5.99 1.51
N TYR A 129 -18.09 5.09 1.87
CA TYR A 129 -17.88 4.12 2.94
C TYR A 129 -16.87 3.04 2.55
N LEU A 130 -16.95 2.54 1.31
CA LEU A 130 -15.97 1.58 0.78
C LEU A 130 -14.56 2.19 0.76
N GLN A 131 -14.42 3.43 0.29
CA GLN A 131 -13.16 4.18 0.32
C GLN A 131 -12.60 4.26 1.74
N HIS A 132 -13.44 4.65 2.71
CA HIS A 132 -13.02 4.79 4.10
C HIS A 132 -12.49 3.46 4.65
N ARG A 133 -13.26 2.38 4.51
CA ARG A 133 -12.91 1.02 4.97
C ARG A 133 -11.65 0.47 4.29
N PHE A 134 -11.53 0.69 2.99
CA PHE A 134 -10.32 0.37 2.24
C PHE A 134 -9.11 1.14 2.80
N CYS A 135 -9.23 2.46 2.98
CA CYS A 135 -8.12 3.26 3.47
C CYS A 135 -7.73 2.92 4.92
N GLU A 136 -8.67 2.53 5.77
CA GLU A 136 -8.40 2.04 7.13
C GLU A 136 -7.61 0.73 7.11
N SER A 137 -8.08 -0.26 6.36
CA SER A 137 -7.38 -1.55 6.25
C SER A 137 -6.00 -1.42 5.61
N TYR A 138 -5.86 -0.59 4.57
CA TYR A 138 -4.59 -0.32 3.93
C TYR A 138 -3.58 0.25 4.93
N ARG A 139 -3.98 1.24 5.74
CA ARG A 139 -3.11 1.82 6.78
C ARG A 139 -2.68 0.77 7.80
N ALA A 140 -3.60 -0.11 8.22
CA ALA A 140 -3.31 -1.18 9.16
C ALA A 140 -2.29 -2.17 8.59
N TYR A 141 -2.44 -2.61 7.34
CA TYR A 141 -1.46 -3.47 6.68
C TYR A 141 -0.12 -2.77 6.48
N ALA A 142 -0.14 -1.54 5.98
CA ALA A 142 1.07 -0.78 5.72
C ALA A 142 1.89 -0.53 7.00
N SER A 143 1.25 -0.43 8.18
CA SER A 143 1.96 -0.33 9.47
C SER A 143 2.63 -1.63 9.93
N ARG A 144 2.14 -2.80 9.47
CA ARG A 144 2.66 -4.12 9.86
C ARG A 144 3.68 -4.67 8.85
N GLY A 145 3.76 -4.05 7.67
CA GLY A 145 4.50 -4.56 6.53
C GLY A 145 3.65 -5.50 5.68
N VAL A 146 4.10 -5.76 4.44
CA VAL A 146 3.40 -6.64 3.51
C VAL A 146 3.51 -8.10 4.00
N PRO A 147 2.39 -8.78 4.27
CA PRO A 147 2.38 -10.20 4.59
C PRO A 147 3.01 -11.05 3.48
N THR A 148 3.59 -12.20 3.84
CA THR A 148 4.12 -13.16 2.87
C THR A 148 3.03 -13.87 2.05
N ASP A 149 1.81 -13.95 2.58
CA ASP A 149 0.65 -14.53 1.90
C ASP A 149 -0.32 -13.41 1.50
N TYR A 150 -0.48 -13.21 0.19
CA TYR A 150 -1.45 -12.31 -0.42
C TYR A 150 -1.93 -12.85 -1.76
N PRO A 151 -3.15 -12.49 -2.21
CA PRO A 151 -3.65 -12.88 -3.52
C PRO A 151 -2.75 -12.37 -4.66
N ALA A 152 -2.26 -13.25 -5.52
CA ALA A 152 -1.45 -12.86 -6.69
C ALA A 152 -2.25 -12.01 -7.71
N ARG A 153 -3.56 -12.20 -7.75
CA ARG A 153 -4.51 -11.48 -8.61
C ARG A 153 -5.85 -11.35 -7.90
N LEU A 154 -6.68 -10.46 -8.38
CA LEU A 154 -8.07 -10.36 -7.95
C LEU A 154 -8.97 -10.88 -9.07
N THR A 155 -9.68 -11.97 -8.78
CA THR A 155 -10.42 -12.72 -9.80
C THR A 155 -11.74 -12.04 -10.14
N GLY A 156 -12.01 -11.84 -11.44
CA GLY A 156 -13.30 -11.34 -11.92
C GLY A 156 -14.37 -12.42 -11.97
N VAL A 157 -15.64 -12.02 -12.09
CA VAL A 157 -16.80 -12.94 -12.12
C VAL A 157 -16.74 -13.95 -13.27
N GLY A 158 -16.08 -13.59 -14.38
CA GLY A 158 -16.02 -14.40 -15.60
C GLY A 158 -14.62 -14.86 -15.98
N SER A 159 -13.68 -14.87 -15.03
CA SER A 159 -12.24 -15.10 -15.29
C SER A 159 -11.63 -16.20 -14.42
N GLY A 160 -12.47 -17.01 -13.76
CA GLY A 160 -12.05 -18.19 -13.00
C GLY A 160 -11.25 -19.16 -13.88
N ALA A 161 -9.96 -19.34 -13.58
CA ALA A 161 -9.08 -20.22 -14.34
C ALA A 161 -9.63 -21.65 -14.47
N ASP A 162 -10.32 -22.13 -13.44
CA ASP A 162 -10.94 -23.45 -13.40
C ASP A 162 -12.05 -23.61 -14.45
N ASP A 163 -12.85 -22.57 -14.68
CA ASP A 163 -13.96 -22.62 -15.63
C ASP A 163 -13.49 -22.56 -17.09
N TYR A 164 -12.38 -21.87 -17.37
CA TYR A 164 -11.73 -21.91 -18.68
C TYR A 164 -11.01 -23.24 -18.90
N ALA A 165 -10.33 -23.76 -17.88
CA ALA A 165 -9.64 -25.05 -17.94
C ALA A 165 -10.61 -26.21 -18.23
N LYS A 166 -11.78 -26.23 -17.57
CA LYS A 166 -12.87 -27.20 -17.85
C LYS A 166 -13.35 -27.13 -19.30
N ARG A 167 -13.22 -25.98 -19.97
CA ARG A 167 -13.63 -25.75 -21.36
C ARG A 167 -12.47 -25.87 -22.36
N GLY A 168 -11.27 -26.28 -21.90
CA GLY A 168 -10.08 -26.38 -22.75
C GLY A 168 -9.57 -25.04 -23.28
N MET A 169 -9.97 -23.93 -22.65
CA MET A 169 -9.60 -22.57 -23.05
C MET A 169 -8.57 -22.00 -22.09
N GLN A 170 -7.74 -21.08 -22.57
CA GLN A 170 -6.87 -20.30 -21.71
C GLN A 170 -7.67 -19.13 -21.11
N PRO A 171 -7.55 -18.86 -19.80
CA PRO A 171 -8.20 -17.71 -19.20
C PRO A 171 -7.64 -16.41 -19.81
N PRO A 172 -8.45 -15.35 -19.88
CA PRO A 172 -8.00 -14.05 -20.34
C PRO A 172 -6.85 -13.53 -19.46
N LYS A 173 -5.89 -12.84 -20.07
CA LYS A 173 -4.77 -12.25 -19.32
C LYS A 173 -5.28 -11.18 -18.35
N PRO A 174 -4.78 -11.15 -17.11
CA PRO A 174 -5.20 -10.15 -16.13
C PRO A 174 -4.79 -8.74 -16.58
N ARG A 175 -5.60 -7.75 -16.21
CA ARG A 175 -5.30 -6.34 -16.42
C ARG A 175 -4.33 -5.87 -15.34
N LEU A 176 -3.19 -5.34 -15.76
CA LEU A 176 -2.19 -4.78 -14.86
C LEU A 176 -2.50 -3.30 -14.62
N VAL A 177 -2.55 -2.87 -13.35
CA VAL A 177 -2.86 -1.49 -12.95
C VAL A 177 -1.69 -0.89 -12.18
N GLY A 178 -1.27 0.32 -12.57
CA GLY A 178 -0.13 1.02 -12.01
C GLY A 178 1.19 0.68 -12.72
N ASP A 179 2.29 0.60 -11.96
CA ASP A 179 3.59 0.21 -12.51
C ASP A 179 3.59 -1.24 -12.99
N ARG A 180 3.86 -1.43 -14.28
CA ARG A 180 3.77 -2.75 -14.92
C ARG A 180 4.75 -3.76 -14.33
N ALA A 181 5.98 -3.36 -14.03
CA ALA A 181 7.00 -4.26 -13.52
C ALA A 181 6.70 -4.68 -12.07
N ALA A 182 6.23 -3.75 -11.24
CA ALA A 182 5.76 -4.02 -9.90
C ALA A 182 4.52 -4.93 -9.90
N ALA A 183 3.53 -4.69 -10.77
CA ALA A 183 2.37 -5.57 -10.90
C ALA A 183 2.75 -7.01 -11.28
N LEU A 184 3.74 -7.19 -12.17
CA LEU A 184 4.27 -8.51 -12.50
C LEU A 184 5.01 -9.17 -11.31
N ARG A 185 5.70 -8.40 -10.47
CA ARG A 185 6.28 -8.90 -9.22
C ARG A 185 5.21 -9.34 -8.23
N VAL A 186 4.11 -8.59 -8.10
CA VAL A 186 2.96 -8.99 -7.28
C VAL A 186 2.34 -10.28 -7.80
N LEU A 187 2.14 -10.39 -9.12
CA LEU A 187 1.57 -11.60 -9.73
C LEU A 187 2.46 -12.84 -9.54
N SER A 188 3.77 -12.69 -9.57
CA SER A 188 4.72 -13.79 -9.38
C SER A 188 4.99 -14.13 -7.91
N GLY A 189 4.86 -13.17 -7.01
CA GLY A 189 5.12 -13.34 -5.58
C GLY A 189 3.89 -13.69 -4.72
N GLY A 190 2.68 -13.53 -5.25
CA GLY A 190 1.45 -13.82 -4.52
C GLY A 190 1.10 -15.32 -4.50
N SER A 191 0.24 -15.68 -3.55
CA SER A 191 -0.26 -17.03 -3.30
C SER A 191 -1.69 -17.19 -3.80
N ALA A 192 -2.01 -18.41 -4.27
CA ALA A 192 -3.36 -18.78 -4.70
C ALA A 192 -4.29 -19.13 -3.53
N VAL A 193 -3.75 -19.38 -2.32
CA VAL A 193 -4.49 -19.96 -1.19
C VAL A 193 -5.54 -18.99 -0.64
N ARG A 194 -5.19 -17.70 -0.51
CA ARG A 194 -6.09 -16.68 0.04
C ARG A 194 -7.23 -16.29 -0.92
N GLN A 195 -7.07 -16.55 -2.23
CA GLN A 195 -8.14 -16.33 -3.21
C GLN A 195 -9.33 -17.26 -2.99
N ILE A 196 -9.06 -18.53 -2.69
CA ILE A 196 -10.09 -19.56 -2.53
C ILE A 196 -10.91 -19.29 -1.27
N ALA A 197 -10.27 -18.94 -0.16
CA ALA A 197 -10.96 -18.66 1.11
C ALA A 197 -11.99 -17.52 0.98
N ALA A 198 -11.65 -16.43 0.29
CA ALA A 198 -12.58 -15.32 0.07
C ALA A 198 -13.74 -15.69 -0.87
N GLN A 199 -13.49 -16.50 -1.90
CA GLN A 199 -14.53 -17.00 -2.81
C GLN A 199 -15.51 -17.94 -2.09
N VAL A 200 -15.02 -18.82 -1.21
CA VAL A 200 -15.86 -19.72 -0.41
C VAL A 200 -16.75 -18.93 0.56
N VAL A 201 -16.21 -17.89 1.21
CA VAL A 201 -16.99 -17.00 2.09
C VAL A 201 -18.05 -16.21 1.30
N ALA A 202 -17.73 -15.74 0.09
CA ALA A 202 -18.67 -15.00 -0.75
C ALA A 202 -19.75 -15.89 -1.40
N ALA A 203 -19.48 -17.19 -1.57
CA ALA A 203 -20.39 -18.16 -2.19
C ALA A 203 -21.28 -18.91 -1.18
N LEU A 204 -21.08 -18.73 0.13
CA LEU A 204 -21.97 -19.26 1.16
C LEU A 204 -23.34 -18.56 1.04
N PRO A 205 -24.43 -19.31 0.79
CA PRO A 205 -25.77 -18.72 0.78
C PRO A 205 -26.06 -18.10 2.14
N LEU A 206 -26.63 -16.89 2.17
CA LEU A 206 -27.39 -16.38 3.32
C LEU A 206 -28.62 -17.26 3.52
N ALA A 207 -28.42 -18.45 4.10
CA ALA A 207 -29.50 -19.36 4.45
C ALA A 207 -29.29 -19.84 5.89
N MET A 208 -29.22 -18.90 6.84
CA MET A 208 -29.42 -19.16 8.27
C MET A 208 -30.25 -18.06 8.93
N THR A 209 -31.34 -17.63 8.30
CA THR A 209 -32.46 -16.98 8.99
C THR A 209 -33.74 -17.66 8.56
N GLY A 210 -34.25 -18.55 9.41
CA GLY A 210 -35.50 -19.27 9.16
C GLY A 210 -35.72 -20.39 10.17
N GLU A 211 -36.40 -20.03 11.27
CA GLU A 211 -37.29 -20.82 12.12
C GLU A 211 -36.89 -22.24 12.58
N ALA A 212 -36.78 -22.40 13.90
CA ALA A 212 -37.36 -23.55 14.59
C ALA A 212 -37.83 -23.15 16.01
N ALA A 213 -39.16 -23.20 16.15
CA ALA A 213 -40.00 -23.28 17.36
C ALA A 213 -40.13 -22.05 18.29
#